data_AF-A0A9P7JM37-F1
#
_entry.id   AF-A0A9P7JM37-F1
#
_cell.length_a   1.000
_cell.length_b   1.000
_cell.length_c   1.000
_cell.angle_alpha   90.00
_cell.angle_beta   90.00
_cell.angle_gamma   90.00
#
_symmetry.space_group_name_H-M   'P 1'
#
loop_
_entity.id
_entity.type
_entity.pdbx_description
1 polymer ?
#
loop_
_entity_poly.entity_id
_entity_poly.type
_entity_poly.pdbx_seq_one_letter_code
_entity_poly.pdbx_strand_id
1 'polypeptide(L)'
;RRRLCADATTLGVHATETQKANICTRSNALLRKIESWTTIQTPYMPAVALLRSAPELTRGASNDADKPENLLLWLPSSLGTEYSCDRKLQELEWELRFAQAHDALNEVR
;
A
#
# COMPACT_ATOMS: atom_id res chain seq x y z
N ARG A 1 -4.78 1.47 -5.60
CA ARG A 1 -3.73 0.48 -5.94
C ARG A 1 -4.13 -0.38 -7.14
N ARG A 2 -5.24 -1.14 -7.07
CA ARG A 2 -5.75 -1.93 -8.21
C ARG A 2 -6.09 -1.12 -9.47
N ARG A 3 -6.59 0.12 -9.32
CA ARG A 3 -6.91 1.01 -10.45
C ARG A 3 -5.68 1.40 -11.29
N LEU A 4 -4.54 1.72 -10.67
CA LEU A 4 -3.32 2.08 -11.42
C LEU A 4 -2.76 0.90 -12.21
N CYS A 5 -2.78 -0.30 -11.60
CA CYS A 5 -2.40 -1.54 -12.28
C CYS A 5 -3.36 -1.84 -13.45
N ALA A 6 -4.69 -1.72 -13.23
CA ALA A 6 -5.68 -1.88 -14.28
C ALA A 6 -5.45 -0.90 -15.45
N ASP A 7 -5.23 0.39 -15.14
CA ASP A 7 -4.95 1.43 -16.14
C ASP A 7 -3.63 1.15 -16.91
N ALA A 8 -2.61 0.60 -16.24
CA ALA A 8 -1.37 0.19 -16.89
C ALA A 8 -1.55 -1.03 -17.80
N THR A 9 -2.40 -1.98 -17.40
CA THR A 9 -2.69 -3.17 -18.22
C THR A 9 -3.61 -2.85 -19.41
N THR A 10 -4.47 -1.84 -19.30
CA THR A 10 -5.35 -1.41 -20.41
C THR A 10 -4.62 -0.54 -21.43
N LEU A 11 -3.50 0.09 -21.04
CA LEU A 11 -2.57 0.73 -21.99
C LEU A 11 -1.88 -0.36 -22.83
N GLY A 12 -2.47 -0.68 -23.99
CA GLY A 12 -1.89 -1.61 -24.95
C GLY A 12 -0.60 -1.09 -25.61
N VAL A 13 -0.06 -1.89 -26.53
CA VAL A 13 1.23 -1.65 -27.22
C VAL A 13 1.29 -0.31 -27.96
N HIS A 14 0.15 0.29 -28.29
CA HIS A 14 0.02 1.58 -28.99
C HIS A 14 -0.27 2.78 -28.07
N ALA A 15 0.00 2.65 -26.77
CA ALA A 15 -0.13 3.75 -25.83
C ALA A 15 0.65 4.99 -26.29
N THR A 16 -0.03 6.14 -26.29
CA THR A 16 0.63 7.40 -26.62
C THR A 16 1.65 7.78 -25.55
N GLU A 17 2.71 8.50 -25.93
CA GLU A 17 3.70 8.99 -24.96
C GLU A 17 3.06 9.82 -23.84
N THR A 18 1.98 10.55 -24.13
CA THR A 18 1.20 11.28 -23.13
C THR A 18 0.49 10.35 -22.13
N GLN A 19 -0.04 9.22 -22.57
CA GLN A 19 -0.68 8.23 -21.69
C GLN A 19 0.36 7.54 -20.80
N LYS A 20 1.51 7.15 -21.36
CA LYS A 20 2.63 6.57 -20.59
C LYS A 20 3.16 7.55 -19.53
N ALA A 21 3.34 8.82 -19.90
CA ALA A 21 3.76 9.87 -18.97
C ALA A 21 2.74 10.06 -17.83
N ASN A 22 1.45 9.98 -18.11
CA ASN A 22 0.40 10.08 -17.09
C ASN A 22 0.46 8.91 -16.08
N ILE A 23 0.66 7.68 -16.56
CA ILE A 23 0.82 6.53 -15.65
C ILE A 23 2.07 6.70 -14.78
N CYS A 24 3.19 7.13 -15.38
CA CYS A 24 4.42 7.39 -14.65
C CYS A 24 4.24 8.45 -13.55
N THR A 25 3.58 9.58 -13.85
CA THR A 25 3.34 10.62 -12.83
C THR A 25 2.43 10.14 -11.70
N ARG A 26 1.38 9.38 -12.01
CA ARG A 26 0.49 8.78 -11.00
C ARG A 26 1.21 7.73 -10.15
N SER A 27 2.08 6.93 -10.76
CA SER A 27 2.92 5.94 -10.08
C SER A 27 3.88 6.63 -9.10
N ASN A 28 4.61 7.65 -9.54
CA ASN A 28 5.50 8.44 -8.69
C ASN A 28 4.74 9.16 -7.55
N ALA A 29 3.54 9.67 -7.83
CA ALA A 29 2.70 10.27 -6.80
C ALA A 29 2.25 9.26 -5.74
N LEU A 30 1.96 8.02 -6.14
CA LEU A 30 1.66 6.93 -5.21
C LEU A 30 2.89 6.59 -4.35
N LEU A 31 4.07 6.46 -4.97
CA LEU A 31 5.31 6.17 -4.26
C LEU A 31 5.59 7.20 -3.15
N ARG A 32 5.53 8.49 -3.47
CA ARG A 32 5.73 9.58 -2.51
C ARG A 32 4.74 9.54 -1.35
N LYS A 33 3.47 9.17 -1.62
CA LYS A 33 2.46 9.01 -0.57
C LYS A 33 2.80 7.85 0.36
N ILE A 34 3.26 6.72 -0.19
CA ILE A 34 3.68 5.56 0.59
C ILE A 34 4.89 5.92 1.47
N GLU A 35 5.89 6.60 0.92
CA GLU A 35 7.07 7.05 1.66
C GLU A 35 6.68 7.99 2.80
N SER A 36 5.89 9.02 2.51
CA SER A 36 5.42 9.99 3.51
C SER A 36 4.62 9.31 4.62
N TRP A 37 3.70 8.41 4.28
CA TRP A 37 2.95 7.64 5.26
C TRP A 37 3.87 6.78 6.12
N THR A 38 4.89 6.15 5.53
CA THR A 38 5.82 5.31 6.28
C THR A 38 6.70 6.11 7.25
N THR A 39 7.10 7.33 6.86
CA THR A 39 7.81 8.24 7.77
C THR A 39 6.98 8.53 9.02
N ILE A 40 5.68 8.75 8.85
CA ILE A 40 4.74 8.97 9.97
C ILE A 40 4.52 7.69 10.77
N GLN A 41 4.49 6.52 10.12
CA GLN A 41 4.26 5.23 10.76
C GLN A 41 5.43 4.76 11.65
N THR A 42 6.66 4.98 11.20
CA THR A 42 7.90 4.53 11.87
C THR A 42 7.94 4.77 13.39
N PRO A 43 7.61 5.97 13.93
CA PRO A 43 7.63 6.20 15.37
C PRO A 43 6.60 5.38 16.16
N TYR A 44 5.48 5.00 15.54
CA TYR A 44 4.41 4.23 16.17
C TYR A 44 4.58 2.73 15.99
N MET A 45 5.22 2.30 14.90
CA MET A 45 5.46 0.90 14.57
C MET A 45 6.92 0.69 14.14
N PRO A 46 7.88 0.71 15.09
CA PRO A 46 9.31 0.61 14.76
C PRO A 46 9.69 -0.67 14.01
N ALA A 47 8.97 -1.78 14.25
CA ALA A 47 9.15 -3.04 13.54
C ALA A 47 8.99 -2.90 12.02
N VAL A 48 8.16 -1.96 11.56
CA VAL A 48 7.96 -1.71 10.13
C VAL A 48 9.23 -1.20 9.45
N ALA A 49 10.06 -0.41 10.15
CA ALA A 49 11.33 0.05 9.60
C ALA A 49 12.29 -1.11 9.34
N LEU A 50 12.31 -2.11 10.23
CA LEU A 50 13.07 -3.34 10.05
C LEU A 50 12.52 -4.20 8.92
N LEU A 51 11.20 -4.40 8.87
CA LEU A 51 10.55 -5.17 7.81
C LEU A 51 10.76 -4.53 6.43
N ARG A 52 10.87 -3.20 6.37
CA ARG A 52 11.13 -2.46 5.13
C ARG A 52 12.59 -2.46 4.67
N SER A 53 13.54 -2.64 5.59
CA SER A 53 14.95 -2.77 5.21
C SER A 53 15.27 -4.16 4.63
N ALA A 54 14.42 -5.15 4.91
CA ALA A 54 14.45 -6.47 4.28
C ALA A 54 13.72 -6.43 2.92
N PRO A 55 14.44 -6.48 1.78
CA PRO A 55 13.82 -6.43 0.46
C PRO A 55 12.84 -7.58 0.23
N GLU A 56 13.14 -8.77 0.76
CA GLU A 56 12.30 -9.98 0.69
C GLU A 56 10.92 -9.82 1.35
N LEU A 57 10.81 -8.97 2.38
CA LEU A 57 9.58 -8.76 3.14
C LEU A 57 8.80 -7.54 2.64
N THR A 58 9.45 -6.63 1.91
CA THR A 58 8.84 -5.40 1.39
C THR A 58 8.22 -5.60 0.01
N ARG A 59 8.79 -6.53 -0.74
CA ARG A 59 8.53 -6.80 -2.14
C ARG A 59 7.51 -7.94 -2.21
N GLY A 60 6.30 -7.66 -2.70
CA GLY A 60 5.31 -8.71 -2.93
C GLY A 60 5.88 -9.82 -3.85
N ALA A 61 5.33 -11.03 -3.77
CA ALA A 61 5.83 -12.25 -4.43
C ALA A 61 5.91 -12.22 -5.98
N SER A 62 5.64 -11.08 -6.62
CA SER A 62 5.69 -10.89 -8.07
C SER A 62 7.02 -10.30 -8.53
N ASN A 63 7.54 -10.79 -9.66
CA ASN A 63 8.75 -10.27 -10.33
C ASN A 63 8.71 -8.77 -10.72
N ASP A 64 7.55 -8.12 -10.59
CA ASP A 64 7.31 -6.71 -10.93
C ASP A 64 7.49 -5.78 -9.70
N ALA A 65 8.51 -6.13 -8.94
CA ALA A 65 8.84 -5.67 -7.61
C ALA A 65 9.14 -4.18 -7.47
N ASP A 66 9.42 -3.50 -8.57
CA ASP A 66 9.84 -2.09 -8.59
C ASP A 66 8.63 -1.14 -8.72
N LYS A 67 7.42 -1.67 -8.86
CA LYS A 67 6.20 -0.88 -8.97
C LYS A 67 5.66 -0.49 -7.59
N PRO A 68 5.29 0.78 -7.37
CA PRO A 68 4.77 1.24 -6.08
C PRO A 68 3.45 0.56 -5.68
N GLU A 69 2.66 0.09 -6.66
CA GLU A 69 1.49 -0.74 -6.43
C GLU A 69 1.79 -2.18 -5.97
N ASN A 70 3.06 -2.59 -5.83
CA ASN A 70 3.44 -3.91 -5.32
C ASN A 70 4.15 -3.86 -3.94
N LEU A 71 4.47 -2.66 -3.44
CA LEU A 71 5.06 -2.43 -2.10
C LEU A 71 4.12 -2.84 -0.95
N LEU A 72 4.49 -3.76 -0.08
CA LEU A 72 3.63 -4.16 1.04
C LEU A 72 3.41 -2.98 2.02
N LEU A 73 2.14 -2.73 2.36
CA LEU A 73 1.75 -1.75 3.37
C LEU A 73 1.52 -2.50 4.68
N TRP A 74 2.42 -2.32 5.62
CA TRP A 74 2.34 -2.97 6.93
C TRP A 74 1.27 -2.29 7.77
N LEU A 75 0.25 -3.03 8.19
CA LEU A 75 -0.74 -2.57 9.16
C LEU A 75 -0.52 -3.27 10.51
N PRO A 76 -1.05 -2.75 11.64
CA PRO A 76 -0.89 -3.40 12.95
C PRO A 76 -1.25 -4.89 12.93
N SER A 77 -2.37 -5.26 12.30
CA SER A 77 -2.78 -6.67 12.19
C SER A 77 -1.88 -7.55 11.31
N SER A 78 -1.01 -6.96 10.47
CA SER A 78 -0.10 -7.71 9.60
C SER A 78 1.25 -8.03 10.23
N LEU A 79 1.55 -7.46 11.39
CA LEU A 79 2.80 -7.68 12.12
C LEU A 79 2.87 -9.04 12.84
N GLY A 80 1.78 -9.83 12.82
CA GLY A 80 1.73 -11.13 13.50
C GLY A 80 1.99 -11.02 15.00
N THR A 81 2.37 -12.14 15.63
CA THR A 81 2.75 -12.20 17.05
C THR A 81 4.24 -11.93 17.29
N GLU A 82 5.05 -11.89 16.23
CA GLU A 82 6.51 -11.76 16.31
C GLU A 82 6.95 -10.33 16.62
N TYR A 83 6.15 -9.34 16.23
CA TYR A 83 6.45 -7.94 16.44
C TYR A 83 5.38 -7.30 17.32
N SER A 84 5.81 -6.66 18.42
CA SER A 84 4.88 -5.93 19.28
C SER A 84 4.37 -4.68 18.57
N CYS A 85 3.06 -4.49 18.58
CA CYS A 85 2.39 -3.28 18.14
C CYS A 85 1.49 -2.78 19.27
N ASP A 86 1.48 -1.46 19.50
CA ASP A 86 0.63 -0.86 20.52
C ASP A 86 -0.83 -1.29 20.32
N ARG A 87 -1.45 -1.78 21.39
CA ARG A 87 -2.85 -2.20 21.40
C ARG A 87 -3.75 -1.07 20.93
N LYS A 88 -3.43 0.18 21.26
CA LYS A 88 -4.26 1.31 20.83
C LYS A 88 -4.30 1.46 19.31
N LEU A 89 -3.20 1.18 18.61
CA LEU A 89 -3.15 1.21 17.14
C LEU A 89 -4.00 0.08 16.54
N GLN A 90 -4.00 -1.10 17.16
CA GLN A 90 -4.83 -2.23 16.71
C GLN A 90 -6.32 -1.91 16.87
N GLU A 91 -6.71 -1.26 17.97
CA GLU A 91 -8.09 -0.80 18.20
C GLU A 91 -8.52 0.24 17.16
N LEU A 92 -7.66 1.23 16.87
CA LEU A 92 -7.94 2.24 15.84
C LEU A 92 -8.06 1.61 14.44
N GLU A 93 -7.22 0.63 14.12
CA GLU A 93 -7.31 -0.11 12.87
C GLU A 93 -8.62 -0.91 12.78
N TRP A 94 -9.05 -1.54 13.88
CA TRP A 94 -10.32 -2.26 13.95
C TRP A 94 -11.51 -1.33 13.68
N GLU A 95 -11.57 -0.18 14.35
CA GLU A 95 -12.62 0.83 14.14
C GLU A 95 -12.66 1.32 12.69
N LEU A 96 -11.49 1.60 12.10
CA LEU A 96 -11.38 2.00 10.70
C LEU A 96 -11.95 0.93 9.76
N ARG A 97 -11.56 -0.34 9.95
CA ARG A 97 -12.05 -1.45 9.12
C ARG A 97 -13.54 -1.70 9.29
N PHE A 98 -14.04 -1.57 10.52
CA PHE A 98 -15.47 -1.72 10.81
C PHE A 98 -16.30 -0.66 10.06
N ALA A 99 -15.87 0.60 10.10
CA ALA A 99 -16.50 1.68 9.33
C ALA A 99 -16.44 1.41 7.82
N GLN A 100 -15.27 1.03 7.30
CA GLN A 100 -15.10 0.68 5.88
C GLN A 100 -16.00 -0.47 5.42
N ALA A 101 -16.22 -1.48 6.27
CA ALA A 101 -17.13 -2.58 5.96
C ALA A 101 -18.59 -2.11 5.89
N HIS A 102 -18.98 -1.17 6.75
CA HIS A 102 -20.31 -0.57 6.70
C HIS A 102 -20.50 0.29 5.44
N ASP A 103 -19.50 1.09 5.07
CA ASP A 103 -19.51 1.89 3.83
C ASP A 103 -19.60 0.98 2.59
N ALA A 104 -18.78 -0.08 2.54
CA ALA A 104 -18.81 -1.05 1.44
C ALA A 104 -20.14 -1.79 1.34
N LEU A 105 -20.78 -2.11 2.48
CA LEU A 105 -22.12 -2.70 2.48
C LEU A 105 -23.18 -1.72 1.96
N ASN A 106 -23.07 -0.44 2.33
CA ASN A 106 -23.97 0.61 1.85
C ASN A 106 -23.81 0.88 0.35
N GLU A 107 -22.61 0.72 -0.23
CA GLU A 107 -22.40 0.85 -1.68
C GLU A 107 -23.10 -0.24 -2.51
N VAL A 108 -23.37 -1.41 -1.92
CA VAL A 108 -23.95 -2.58 -2.62
C VAL A 108 -25.46 -2.74 -2.38
N ARG A 109 -26.01 -2.03 -1.39
CA ARG A 109 -27.44 -2.07 -1.04
C ARG A 109 -28.24 -1.06 -1.84
#